data_AF-A0A2A9FRL2-F1
#
_entry.id   AF-A0A2A9FRL2-F1
#
_cell.length_a   1.000
_cell.length_b   1.000
_cell.length_c   1.000
_cell.angle_alpha   90.00
_cell.angle_beta   90.00
_cell.angle_gamma   90.00
#
_symmetry.space_group_name_H-M   'P 1'
#
loop_
_entity.id
_entity.type
_entity.pdbx_description
1 polymer ?
#
loop_
_entity_poly.entity_id
_entity_poly.type
_entity_poly.pdbx_seq_one_letter_code
_entity_poly.pdbx_strand_id
1 'polypeptide(L)'
;MKRKRHTNKDIESAILHAEAKGWRIEMRGGHAWGRMYCPFNDAACRCGEFCVASIWSTPRNTGNHARQIRRIVDNCAGRYDDTGEKGHES
;
A
#
# COMPACT_ATOMS: atom_id res chain seq x y z
N MET A 1 16.37 3.52 9.53
CA MET A 1 17.13 3.72 8.27
C MET A 1 16.30 4.57 7.32
N LYS A 2 16.84 5.68 6.79
CA LYS A 2 16.12 6.56 5.86
C LYS A 2 15.97 5.87 4.51
N ARG A 3 14.75 5.50 4.14
CA ARG A 3 14.41 5.07 2.78
C ARG A 3 14.86 6.14 1.77
N LYS A 4 15.42 5.71 0.63
CA LYS A 4 15.56 6.60 -0.53
C LYS A 4 14.17 7.07 -0.91
N ARG A 5 14.01 8.35 -1.24
CA ARG A 5 12.72 8.90 -1.71
C ARG A 5 12.46 8.43 -3.14
N HIS A 6 11.20 8.19 -3.48
CA HIS A 6 10.83 7.94 -4.88
C HIS A 6 11.02 9.23 -5.68
N THR A 7 11.53 9.12 -6.91
CA THR A 7 11.72 10.28 -7.81
C THR A 7 10.39 10.98 -8.16
N ASN A 8 9.27 10.29 -7.97
CA ASN A 8 7.94 10.79 -8.30
C ASN A 8 7.18 11.15 -7.01
N LYS A 9 6.68 12.39 -6.97
CA LYS A 9 6.01 12.97 -5.80
C LYS A 9 4.67 12.30 -5.47
N ASP A 10 3.94 11.82 -6.48
CA ASP A 10 2.65 11.15 -6.27
C ASP A 10 2.86 9.81 -5.57
N ILE A 11 3.83 9.03 -6.04
CA ILE A 11 4.20 7.74 -5.46
C ILE A 11 4.77 7.94 -4.04
N GLU A 12 5.66 8.93 -3.86
CA GLU A 12 6.18 9.28 -2.54
C GLU A 12 5.06 9.66 -1.55
N SER A 13 4.07 10.42 -2.00
CA SER A 13 2.91 10.78 -1.17
C SER A 13 2.08 9.55 -0.80
N ALA A 14 1.95 8.58 -1.70
CA ALA A 14 1.27 7.31 -1.43
C ALA A 14 2.04 6.45 -0.42
N ILE A 15 3.36 6.40 -0.53
CA ILE A 15 4.28 5.71 0.39
C ILE A 15 4.19 6.33 1.79
N LEU A 16 4.26 7.67 1.89
CA LEU A 16 4.11 8.39 3.16
C LEU A 16 2.75 8.09 3.82
N HIS A 17 1.70 8.03 3.02
CA HIS A 17 0.37 7.67 3.50
C HIS A 17 0.33 6.22 4.03
N ALA A 18 0.97 5.28 3.33
CA ALA A 18 1.10 3.90 3.78
C ALA A 18 1.82 3.79 5.14
N GLU A 19 2.97 4.44 5.30
CA GLU A 19 3.69 4.43 6.58
C GLU A 19 2.95 5.10 7.71
N ALA A 20 2.23 6.20 7.43
CA ALA A 20 1.36 6.83 8.43
C ALA A 20 0.27 5.87 8.93
N LYS A 21 -0.15 4.92 8.09
CA LYS A 21 -1.11 3.85 8.43
C LYS A 21 -0.45 2.59 8.99
N GLY A 22 0.86 2.61 9.24
CA GLY A 22 1.61 1.49 9.81
C GLY A 22 2.07 0.44 8.80
N TRP A 23 1.97 0.69 7.49
CA TRP A 23 2.49 -0.22 6.48
C TRP A 23 4.02 -0.28 6.50
N ARG A 24 4.54 -1.50 6.35
CA ARG A 24 5.98 -1.73 6.32
C ARG A 24 6.49 -1.67 4.89
N ILE A 25 7.39 -0.73 4.60
CA ILE A 25 7.95 -0.56 3.26
C ILE A 25 9.40 -1.04 3.24
N GLU A 26 9.69 -1.94 2.32
CA GLU A 26 11.02 -2.50 2.08
C GLU A 26 11.47 -2.13 0.66
N MET A 27 12.53 -1.35 0.56
CA MET A 27 13.11 -1.02 -0.74
C MET A 27 13.84 -2.23 -1.31
N ARG A 28 13.67 -2.47 -2.62
CA ARG A 28 14.43 -3.46 -3.36
C ARG A 28 15.23 -2.72 -4.44
N GLY A 29 16.50 -3.07 -4.62
CA GLY A 29 17.31 -2.54 -5.71
C GLY A 29 17.05 -3.37 -6.97
N GLY A 30 16.51 -2.77 -8.03
CA GLY A 30 16.24 -3.46 -9.30
C GLY A 30 15.11 -2.80 -10.11
N HIS A 31 14.28 -3.61 -10.78
CA HIS A 31 13.13 -3.15 -11.57
C HIS A 31 11.96 -2.64 -10.72
N ALA A 32 11.80 -3.17 -9.51
CA ALA A 32 10.88 -2.64 -8.51
C ALA A 32 11.66 -1.73 -7.56
N TRP A 33 11.12 -0.56 -7.25
CA TRP A 33 11.68 0.36 -6.26
C TRP A 33 11.58 -0.20 -4.84
N GLY A 34 10.50 -0.93 -4.56
CA GLY A 34 10.27 -1.55 -3.26
C GLY A 34 8.99 -2.35 -3.20
N ARG A 35 8.71 -2.89 -2.02
CA ARG A 35 7.47 -3.58 -1.68
C ARG A 35 6.95 -3.02 -0.37
N MET A 36 5.63 -2.84 -0.27
CA MET A 36 4.96 -2.54 0.98
C MET A 36 4.18 -3.76 1.46
N TYR A 37 4.21 -4.01 2.76
CA TYR A 37 3.58 -5.14 3.43
C TYR A 37 2.53 -4.61 4.42
N CYS A 38 1.31 -5.14 4.35
CA CYS A 38 0.26 -4.77 5.30
C CYS A 38 0.62 -5.33 6.70
N PRO A 39 0.50 -4.55 7.77
CA PRO A 39 0.83 -4.99 9.12
C PRO A 39 -0.26 -5.93 9.70
N PHE A 40 -1.49 -5.84 9.17
CA PHE A 40 -2.65 -6.62 9.58
C PHE A 40 -2.90 -7.78 8.62
N ASN A 41 -1.87 -8.58 8.31
CA ASN A 41 -1.94 -9.71 7.37
C ASN A 41 -2.84 -10.84 7.90
N ASP A 42 -4.13 -10.53 8.01
CA ASP A 42 -5.20 -11.35 8.58
C ASP A 42 -6.08 -11.89 7.44
N ALA A 43 -6.72 -13.04 7.65
CA ALA A 43 -7.63 -13.64 6.67
C ALA A 43 -8.83 -12.74 6.34
N ALA A 44 -9.13 -11.78 7.21
CA ALA A 44 -10.15 -10.77 6.96
C ALA A 44 -9.67 -9.59 6.09
N CYS A 45 -8.39 -9.54 5.69
CA CYS A 45 -7.85 -8.59 4.72
C CYS A 45 -8.46 -8.89 3.34
N ARG A 46 -9.50 -8.14 2.95
CA ARG A 46 -10.17 -8.28 1.65
C ARG A 46 -9.29 -7.98 0.42
N CYS A 47 -8.01 -7.62 0.60
CA CYS A 47 -7.10 -7.34 -0.52
C CYS A 47 -6.46 -8.60 -1.15
N GLY A 48 -6.84 -9.81 -0.71
CA GLY A 48 -6.38 -11.09 -1.27
C GLY A 48 -5.42 -11.85 -0.33
N GLU A 49 -4.77 -12.91 -0.83
CA GLU A 49 -3.98 -13.88 -0.03
C GLU A 49 -2.70 -13.28 0.59
N PHE A 50 -2.19 -12.16 0.08
CA PHE A 50 -1.05 -11.45 0.64
C PHE A 50 -1.21 -9.96 0.36
N CYS A 51 -1.51 -9.16 1.39
CA CYS A 51 -1.68 -7.71 1.27
C CYS A 51 -0.29 -7.03 1.11
N VAL A 52 0.41 -7.39 0.03
CA VAL A 52 1.72 -6.90 -0.40
C VAL A 52 1.58 -6.18 -1.73
N ALA A 53 2.06 -4.95 -1.82
CA ALA A 53 2.08 -4.20 -3.07
C ALA A 53 3.52 -3.89 -3.50
N SER A 54 3.83 -4.21 -4.76
CA SER A 54 5.12 -3.86 -5.35
C SER A 54 5.05 -2.44 -5.91
N ILE A 55 6.01 -1.61 -5.53
CA ILE A 55 6.18 -0.24 -5.97
C ILE A 55 7.17 -0.26 -7.13
N TRP A 56 6.71 0.16 -8.31
CA TRP A 56 7.53 0.21 -9.52
C TRP A 56 8.23 1.56 -9.64
N SER A 57 9.49 1.55 -10.07
CA SER A 57 10.30 2.77 -10.23
C SER A 57 9.91 3.56 -11.49
N THR A 58 9.52 2.85 -12.56
CA THR A 58 9.17 3.40 -13.88
C THR A 58 7.81 2.90 -14.38
N PRO A 59 6.70 3.20 -13.67
CA PRO A 59 5.38 2.85 -14.17
C PRO A 59 5.02 3.74 -15.36
N ARG A 60 4.36 3.15 -16.38
CA ARG A 60 3.86 3.87 -17.56
C ARG A 60 2.94 5.05 -17.20
N ASN A 61 2.27 4.98 -16.03
CA ASN A 61 1.49 6.07 -15.45
C ASN A 61 1.71 6.13 -13.92
N THR A 62 2.57 7.04 -13.49
CA THR A 62 2.93 7.25 -12.06
C THR A 62 1.74 7.66 -11.20
N GLY A 63 0.88 8.55 -11.68
CA GLY A 63 -0.30 9.02 -10.93
C GLY A 63 -1.34 7.94 -10.68
N ASN A 64 -1.60 7.06 -11.65
CA ASN A 64 -2.50 5.92 -11.47
C ASN A 64 -1.90 4.90 -10.49
N HIS A 65 -0.60 4.64 -10.59
CA HIS A 65 0.09 3.73 -9.66
C HIS A 65 0.05 4.26 -8.22
N ALA A 66 0.28 5.56 -8.02
CA ALA A 66 0.15 6.20 -6.72
C ALA A 66 -1.27 6.10 -6.13
N ARG A 67 -2.31 6.34 -6.95
CA ARG A 67 -3.71 6.15 -6.54
C ARG A 67 -4.01 4.70 -6.19
N GLN A 68 -3.47 3.74 -6.93
CA GLN A 68 -3.62 2.32 -6.64
C GLN A 68 -3.00 1.95 -5.28
N ILE A 69 -1.78 2.40 -5.01
CA ILE A 69 -1.12 2.20 -3.70
C ILE A 69 -1.98 2.78 -2.58
N ARG A 70 -2.42 4.04 -2.73
CA ARG A 70 -3.31 4.69 -1.74
C ARG A 70 -4.58 3.89 -1.50
N ARG A 71 -5.24 3.41 -2.57
CA ARG A 71 -6.46 2.62 -2.47
C ARG A 71 -6.24 1.30 -1.73
N ILE A 72 -5.11 0.63 -1.94
CA ILE A 72 -4.75 -0.60 -1.22
C ILE A 72 -4.56 -0.30 0.27
N VAL A 73 -3.84 0.79 0.59
CA VAL A 73 -3.63 1.25 1.97
C VAL A 73 -4.96 1.55 2.64
N ASP A 74 -5.81 2.34 1.99
CA ASP A 74 -7.11 2.77 2.51
C ASP A 74 -8.06 1.58 2.73
N ASN A 75 -8.11 0.66 1.76
CA ASN A 75 -8.91 -0.56 1.84
C ASN A 75 -8.38 -1.58 2.88
N CYS A 76 -7.06 -1.74 3.08
CA CYS A 76 -6.50 -2.67 4.10
C CYS A 76 -6.56 -2.06 5.50
N ALA A 77 -6.31 -0.75 5.63
CA ALA A 77 -6.26 -0.06 6.91
C ALA A 77 -7.65 0.25 7.50
N GLY A 78 -8.72 -0.18 6.83
CA GLY A 78 -10.12 -0.07 7.25
C GLY A 78 -10.52 -0.97 8.43
N ARG A 79 -9.62 -1.20 9.40
CA ARG A 79 -9.94 -1.90 10.66
C ARG A 79 -9.54 -1.13 11.92
N TYR A 80 -9.22 0.16 11.81
CA TYR A 80 -9.09 1.00 13.01
C TYR A 80 -10.38 1.74 13.36
N ASP A 81 -11.49 1.46 12.66
CA ASP A 81 -12.82 1.86 13.09
C ASP A 81 -13.55 0.61 13.63
N ASP A 82 -13.59 0.54 14.95
CA ASP A 82 -14.60 -0.19 15.70
C ASP A 82 -15.96 0.43 15.37
N THR A 83 -16.65 -0.06 14.34
CA THR A 83 -18.13 -0.15 14.24
C THR A 83 -18.47 -0.99 13.02
N GLY A 84 -19.26 -2.05 13.24
CA GLY A 84 -19.51 -3.07 12.25
C GLY A 84 -20.31 -2.61 11.03
N GLU A 85 -20.04 -3.22 9.88
CA GLU A 85 -21.11 -3.76 9.04
C GLU A 85 -20.57 -4.85 8.11
N LYS A 86 -21.14 -6.05 8.27
CA LYS A 86 -20.95 -7.16 7.35
C LYS A 86 -21.67 -6.84 6.04
N GLY A 87 -20.96 -6.39 5.02
CA GLY A 87 -21.44 -6.45 3.64
C GLY A 87 -21.12 -7.80 3.00
N HIS A 88 -21.90 -8.83 3.35
CA HIS A 88 -22.21 -9.96 2.46
C HIS A 88 -23.11 -9.46 1.31
N GLU A 89 -23.31 -10.29 0.27
CA GLU A 89 -24.31 -10.17 -0.82
C GLU A 89 -23.74 -9.64 -2.15
N SER A 90 -23.86 -10.31 -3.32
CA SER A 90 -24.46 -11.58 -3.76
C SER A 90 -23.55 -12.25 -4.80
#